data_AF-A0A934TI67-F1
#
_entry.id   AF-A0A934TI67-F1
#
_cell.length_a   1.000
_cell.length_b   1.000
_cell.length_c   1.000
_cell.angle_alpha   90.00
_cell.angle_beta   90.00
_cell.angle_gamma   90.00
#
_symmetry.space_group_name_H-M   'P 1'
#
loop_
_entity.id
_entity.type
_entity.pdbx_description
1 polymer ?
#
loop_
_entity_poly.entity_id
_entity_poly.type
_entity_poly.pdbx_seq_one_letter_code
_entity_poly.pdbx_strand_id
1 'polypeptide(L)' 'PVESMLNLKYELKQDAKVSFELYSIEGMPVKKIKAESKTASTYYETIDCSNLQPKSYILRITANELIVNQIIIKK' A
#
# COMPACT_ATOMS: atom_id res chain seq x y z
N PRO A 1 0.59 -18.55 -5.43
CA PRO A 1 0.06 -18.07 -4.13
C PRO A 1 0.71 -16.74 -3.78
N VAL A 2 -0.06 -15.66 -3.55
CA VAL A 2 0.58 -14.50 -2.92
C VAL A 2 0.89 -14.94 -1.49
N GLU A 3 2.17 -14.96 -1.21
CA GLU A 3 2.66 -15.19 0.14
C GLU A 3 2.07 -14.10 1.03
N SER A 4 1.84 -14.43 2.29
CA SER A 4 1.19 -13.54 3.26
C SER A 4 1.84 -12.15 3.41
N MET A 5 2.95 -11.88 2.73
CA MET A 5 3.69 -10.62 2.72
C MET A 5 3.67 -9.99 1.33
N LEU A 6 3.23 -8.72 1.26
CA LEU A 6 3.35 -7.90 0.06
C LEU A 6 4.59 -7.02 0.18
N ASN A 7 5.55 -7.21 -0.72
CA ASN A 7 6.77 -6.40 -0.78
C ASN A 7 6.62 -5.30 -1.83
N LEU A 8 6.85 -4.05 -1.43
CA LEU A 8 6.74 -2.87 -2.26
C LEU A 8 8.11 -2.19 -2.36
N LYS A 9 8.49 -1.83 -3.57
CA LYS A 9 9.62 -0.94 -3.83
C LYS A 9 9.09 0.32 -4.51
N TYR A 10 9.41 1.49 -3.96
CA TYR A 10 9.04 2.77 -4.56
C TYR A 10 10.12 3.82 -4.35
N GLU A 11 10.11 4.83 -5.20
CA GLU A 11 11.02 5.98 -5.16
C GLU A 11 10.20 7.24 -4.89
N LEU A 12 10.66 8.06 -3.94
CA LEU A 12 10.18 9.41 -3.71
C LEU A 12 11.18 10.40 -4.28
N LYS A 13 10.73 11.25 -5.21
CA LYS A 13 11.55 12.32 -5.80
C LYS A 13 11.66 13.55 -4.91
N GLN A 14 10.77 13.67 -3.94
CA GLN A 14 10.69 14.77 -2.98
C GLN A 14 10.11 14.24 -1.67
N ASP A 15 10.34 14.97 -0.58
CA ASP A 15 9.79 14.64 0.74
C ASP A 15 8.25 14.61 0.69
N ALA A 16 7.67 13.59 1.31
CA ALA A 16 6.23 13.40 1.31
C ALA A 16 5.75 12.61 2.53
N LYS A 17 4.51 12.88 2.94
CA LYS A 17 3.76 12.05 3.88
C LYS A 17 3.08 10.93 3.11
N VAL A 18 3.62 9.72 3.22
CA VAL A 18 3.16 8.53 2.48
C VAL A 18 2.25 7.70 3.37
N SER A 19 1.16 7.17 2.80
CA SER A 19 0.29 6.21 3.47
C SER A 19 -0.21 5.16 2.48
N PHE A 20 -0.56 3.99 3.03
CA PHE A 20 -1.04 2.85 2.29
C PHE A 20 -2.38 2.41 2.84
N GLU A 21 -3.33 2.18 1.96
CA GLU A 21 -4.67 1.71 2.31
C GLU A 21 -5.04 0.53 1.41
N LEU A 22 -5.50 -0.56 2.02
CA LEU A 22 -6.00 -1.74 1.33
C LEU A 22 -7.52 -1.71 1.32
N TYR A 23 -8.09 -1.93 0.14
CA TYR A 23 -9.52 -2.04 -0.09
C TYR A 23 -9.86 -3.38 -0.72
N SER A 24 -11.07 -3.89 -0.50
CA SER A 24 -11.63 -4.97 -1.32
C SER A 24 -11.91 -4.46 -2.73
N ILE A 25 -12.11 -5.36 -3.70
CA ILE A 25 -12.55 -4.98 -5.06
C ILE A 25 -13.91 -4.25 -5.07
N GLU A 26 -14.72 -4.45 -4.03
CA GLU A 26 -16.02 -3.77 -3.84
C GLU A 26 -15.84 -2.36 -3.23
N GLY A 27 -14.59 -1.95 -2.96
CA GLY A 27 -14.27 -0.63 -2.42
C GLY A 27 -14.36 -0.52 -0.89
N MET A 28 -14.56 -1.64 -0.17
CA MET A 28 -14.61 -1.60 1.29
C MET A 28 -13.20 -1.49 1.88
N PRO A 29 -12.94 -0.62 2.86
CA PRO A 29 -11.63 -0.53 3.51
C PRO A 29 -11.35 -1.79 4.32
N VAL A 30 -10.14 -2.34 4.15
CA VAL A 30 -9.71 -3.60 4.77
C VAL A 30 -8.61 -3.35 5.78
N LYS A 31 -7.61 -2.54 5.43
CA LYS A 31 -6.49 -2.20 6.31
C LYS A 31 -5.96 -0.82 5.96
N LYS A 32 -5.68 -0.02 6.98
CA LYS A 32 -5.03 1.28 6.84
C LYS A 32 -3.70 1.24 7.55
N ILE A 33 -2.63 1.56 6.83
CA ILE A 33 -1.29 1.71 7.38
C ILE A 33 -1.11 3.18 7.74
N LYS A 34 -0.51 3.44 8.89
CA LYS A 34 -0.30 4.80 9.39
C LYS A 34 0.53 5.59 8.39
N ALA A 35 0.16 6.86 8.20
CA ALA A 35 0.92 7.76 7.38
C ALA A 35 2.27 8.10 8.03
N GLU A 36 3.35 8.06 7.24
CA GLU A 36 4.70 8.36 7.68
C GLU A 36 5.31 9.45 6.79
N SER A 37 5.99 10.40 7.41
CA SER A 37 6.81 11.37 6.68
C SER A 37 8.09 10.67 6.22
N LYS A 38 8.33 10.66 4.91
CA LYS A 38 9.47 10.04 4.25
C LYS A 38 10.21 11.12 3.45
N THR A 39 11.53 11.04 3.41
CA THR A 39 12.36 11.96 2.62
C THR A 39 12.50 11.45 1.18
N ALA A 40 13.03 12.28 0.27
CA ALA A 40 13.34 11.85 -1.09
C ALA A 40 14.37 10.70 -1.08
N SER A 41 13.91 9.47 -1.38
CA SER A 41 14.75 8.27 -1.41
C SER A 41 14.02 7.08 -2.04
N THR A 42 14.71 5.94 -2.14
CA THR A 42 14.10 4.65 -2.46
C THR A 42 13.76 3.89 -1.19
N TYR A 43 12.54 3.40 -1.09
CA TYR A 43 12.04 2.64 0.06
C TYR A 43 11.62 1.22 -0.33
N TYR A 44 11.73 0.33 0.65
CA TYR A 44 11.25 -1.04 0.62
C TYR A 44 10.30 -1.22 1.80
N GLU A 45 9.04 -1.50 1.51
CA GLU A 45 8.01 -1.71 2.53
C GLU A 45 7.45 -3.12 2.41
N THR A 46 7.20 -3.74 3.56
CA THR A 46 6.55 -5.06 3.62
C THR A 46 5.23 -4.92 4.35
N ILE A 47 4.14 -5.23 3.66
CA ILE A 47 2.79 -5.22 4.23
C ILE A 47 2.37 -6.65 4.54
N ASP A 48 2.19 -6.93 5.82
CA ASP A 48 1.60 -8.19 6.27
C ASP A 48 0.12 -8.27 5.87
N CYS A 49 -0.15 -9.21 4.96
CA CYS A 49 -1.43 -9.58 4.42
C CYS A 49 -1.90 -10.95 4.96
N SER A 50 -1.24 -11.56 5.96
CA SER A 50 -1.56 -12.89 6.50
C SER A 50 -3.03 -13.06 6.85
N ASN A 51 -3.64 -12.04 7.45
CA ASN A 51 -5.04 -12.06 7.90
C ASN A 51 -6.06 -11.76 6.80
N LEU A 52 -5.62 -11.54 5.55
CA LEU A 52 -6.51 -11.35 4.42
C LEU A 52 -7.00 -12.69 3.87
N GLN A 53 -8.27 -12.72 3.44
CA GLN A 53 -8.82 -13.86 2.72
C GLN A 53 -8.19 -13.97 1.32
N PRO A 54 -8.19 -15.16 0.68
CA PRO A 54 -7.67 -15.33 -0.69
C PRO A 54 -8.61 -14.69 -1.72
N LYS A 55 -8.41 -13.40 -2.00
CA LYS A 55 -9.22 -12.57 -2.90
C LYS A 55 -8.34 -11.51 -3.59
N SER A 56 -8.93 -10.77 -4.51
CA SER A 56 -8.31 -9.57 -5.07
C SER A 56 -8.56 -8.36 -4.16
N TYR A 57 -7.55 -7.50 -4.05
CA TYR A 57 -7.58 -6.27 -3.25
C TYR A 57 -6.97 -5.13 -4.05
N ILE A 58 -7.30 -3.91 -3.65
CA ILE A 58 -6.75 -2.67 -4.21
C ILE A 58 -5.87 -2.03 -3.15
N LEU A 59 -4.57 -1.95 -3.42
CA LEU A 59 -3.64 -1.15 -2.62
C LEU A 59 -3.64 0.28 -3.16
N ARG A 60 -4.14 1.23 -2.38
CA ARG A 60 -4.09 2.66 -2.65
C ARG A 60 -2.88 3.26 -1.96
N ILE A 61 -2.09 4.01 -2.72
CA ILE A 61 -0.91 4.73 -2.24
C ILE A 61 -1.23 6.21 -2.30
N THR A 62 -1.09 6.87 -1.15
CA THR A 62 -1.37 8.30 -1.00
C THR A 62 -0.12 9.01 -0.53
N ALA A 63 0.28 10.08 -1.21
CA ALA A 63 1.41 10.94 -0.85
C ALA A 63 0.91 12.38 -0.72
N ASN A 64 1.19 13.03 0.41
CA ASN A 64 0.70 14.39 0.71
C ASN A 64 -0.81 14.53 0.47
N GLU A 65 -1.58 13.55 0.94
CA GLU A 65 -3.05 13.48 0.84
C GLU A 65 -3.61 13.28 -0.58
N LEU A 66 -2.74 13.19 -1.59
CA LEU A 66 -3.11 12.87 -2.97
C LEU A 66 -2.91 11.39 -3.27
N ILE A 67 -3.91 10.77 -3.91
CA ILE A 67 -3.78 9.40 -4.41
C ILE A 67 -2.83 9.44 -5.60
N VAL A 68 -1.64 8.84 -5.43
CA VAL A 68 -0.60 8.82 -6.47
C VAL A 68 -0.62 7.53 -7.27
N ASN A 69 -1.12 6.43 -6.69
CA ASN A 69 -1.21 5.15 -7.40
C ASN A 69 -2.25 4.21 -6.77
N GLN A 70 -2.74 3.27 -7.57
CA GLN A 70 -3.56 2.15 -7.13
C GLN A 70 -3.12 0.86 -7.83
N ILE A 71 -2.91 -0.20 -7.06
CA ILE A 71 -2.40 -1.48 -7.57
C ILE A 71 -3.37 -2.57 -7.17
N ILE A 72 -3.77 -3.42 -8.13
CA ILE A 72 -4.55 -4.62 -7.83
C ILE A 72 -3.59 -5.72 -7.40
N ILE A 73 -3.78 -6.24 -6.19
CA ILE A 73 -3.04 -7.38 -5.66
C ILE A 73 -4.01 -8.57 -5.56
N LYS A 74 -3.52 -9.78 -5.84
CA LYS A 74 -4.28 -11.03 -5.66
C LYS A 74 -3.62 -11.81 -4.55
N LYS A 75 -4.38 -12.22 -3.53
CA LYS A 75 -3.91 -13.13 -2.48
C LYS A 75 -4.15 -14.59 -2.85
#